data_AF-T1HGS1-F1
#
_entry.id   AF-T1HGS1-F1
#
_cell.length_a   1.000
_cell.length_b   1.000
_cell.length_c   1.000
_cell.angle_alpha   90.00
_cell.angle_beta   90.00
_cell.angle_gamma   90.00
#
_symmetry.space_group_name_H-M   'P 1'
#
loop_
_entity.id
_entity.type
_entity.pdbx_description
1 polymer ?
#
loop_
_entity_poly.entity_id
_entity_poly.type
_entity_poly.pdbx_seq_one_letter_code
_entity_poly.pdbx_strand_id
1 'polypeptide(L)'
;MTSKSKFVFIICLVYFKPTSEDEVFELFSSTINSIKNRFSQVPFIIGGDFNSRVADLNQCSFELVQDTNIYCYRNNLDLVCNKRGKSLVDILEELGFLLLNGRTKSDVVGWEQFFNSNFPERVVNNSMFFGVSHPILDQPFSEVEVLNAIHRKSNGKSPGVDGLTYECFKNLPVNWLLYLVTLYNKVFDCESVPGDWSKV
;
A
#
# COMPACT_ATOMS: atom_id res chain seq x y z
N MET A 1 1.12 16.30 -44.45
CA MET A 1 1.00 16.66 -43.01
C MET A 1 -0.01 15.72 -42.38
N THR A 2 0.46 14.65 -41.74
CA THR A 2 -0.40 13.73 -40.99
C THR A 2 -0.80 14.40 -39.69
N SER A 3 -2.08 14.77 -39.57
CA SER A 3 -2.68 15.23 -38.31
C SER A 3 -2.45 14.16 -37.24
N LYS A 4 -1.68 14.49 -36.18
CA LYS A 4 -1.57 13.61 -35.01
C LYS A 4 -2.98 13.49 -34.41
N SER A 5 -3.59 12.32 -34.49
CA SER A 5 -4.87 12.10 -33.81
C SER A 5 -4.67 12.32 -32.31
N LYS A 6 -5.46 13.22 -31.73
CA LYS A 6 -5.46 13.42 -30.28
C LYS A 6 -6.31 12.30 -29.69
N PHE A 7 -5.67 11.41 -28.95
CA PHE A 7 -6.38 10.41 -28.16
C PHE A 7 -6.83 11.05 -26.84
N VAL A 8 -8.11 10.93 -26.52
CA VAL A 8 -8.70 11.48 -25.29
C VAL A 8 -9.26 10.31 -24.49
N PHE A 9 -8.98 10.31 -23.18
CA PHE A 9 -9.47 9.31 -22.24
C PHE A 9 -9.71 9.98 -20.89
N ILE A 10 -10.52 9.35 -20.04
CA ILE A 10 -10.81 9.82 -18.68
C ILE A 10 -10.15 8.86 -17.68
N ILE A 11 -9.38 9.43 -16.74
CA ILE A 11 -8.86 8.70 -15.59
C ILE A 11 -9.64 9.14 -14.34
N CYS A 12 -10.16 8.17 -13.60
CA CYS A 12 -10.67 8.35 -12.24
C CYS A 12 -9.70 7.72 -11.24
N LEU A 13 -9.22 8.53 -10.29
CA LEU A 13 -8.39 8.09 -9.18
C LEU A 13 -9.28 7.96 -7.94
N VAL A 14 -9.34 6.76 -7.36
CA VAL A 14 -10.25 6.42 -6.27
C VAL A 14 -9.47 5.97 -5.04
N TYR A 15 -9.89 6.45 -3.88
CA TYR A 15 -9.45 5.93 -2.60
C TYR A 15 -10.66 5.65 -1.72
N PHE A 16 -10.86 4.40 -1.33
CA PHE A 16 -11.85 4.05 -0.32
C PHE A 16 -11.16 3.78 1.00
N LYS A 17 -11.60 4.45 2.06
CA LYS A 17 -11.12 4.16 3.42
C LYS A 17 -11.49 2.71 3.78
N PRO A 18 -10.62 1.94 4.46
CA PRO A 18 -10.90 0.56 4.84
C PRO A 18 -12.22 0.37 5.61
N THR A 19 -12.62 1.40 6.37
CA THR A 19 -13.82 1.42 7.21
C THR A 19 -15.00 2.18 6.57
N SER A 20 -14.93 2.50 5.28
CA SER A 20 -16.04 3.16 4.58
C SER A 20 -17.29 2.28 4.59
N GLU A 21 -18.45 2.90 4.82
CA GLU A 21 -19.75 2.24 4.80
C GLU A 21 -20.24 1.95 3.38
N ASP A 22 -21.32 1.17 3.27
CA ASP A 22 -21.89 0.72 1.98
C ASP A 22 -22.34 1.92 1.10
N GLU A 23 -22.72 3.06 1.69
CA GLU A 23 -23.09 4.31 0.97
C GLU A 23 -22.00 4.81 0.00
N VAL A 24 -20.72 4.53 0.28
CA VAL A 24 -19.61 4.95 -0.59
C VAL A 24 -19.67 4.25 -1.95
N PHE A 25 -20.19 3.02 -1.99
CA PHE A 25 -20.34 2.26 -3.23
C PHE A 25 -21.49 2.81 -4.09
N GLU A 26 -22.59 3.24 -3.48
CA GLU A 26 -23.70 3.89 -4.18
C GLU A 26 -23.28 5.24 -4.77
N LEU A 27 -22.55 6.04 -3.98
CA LEU A 27 -21.99 7.31 -4.46
C LEU A 27 -20.99 7.09 -5.60
N PHE A 28 -20.14 6.06 -5.48
CA PHE A 28 -19.22 5.68 -6.55
C PHE A 28 -19.98 5.30 -7.83
N SER A 29 -20.95 4.39 -7.74
CA SER A 29 -21.73 3.94 -8.90
C SER A 29 -22.45 5.09 -9.61
N SER A 30 -23.17 5.93 -8.86
CA SER A 30 -23.89 7.09 -9.41
C SER A 30 -22.94 8.13 -10.05
N THR A 31 -21.77 8.35 -9.45
CA THR A 31 -20.75 9.25 -10.00
C THR A 31 -20.21 8.72 -11.31
N ILE A 32 -19.79 7.45 -11.37
CA ILE A 32 -19.26 6.85 -12.59
C ILE A 32 -20.32 6.82 -13.69
N ASN A 33 -21.56 6.47 -13.37
CA ASN A 33 -22.66 6.47 -14.34
C ASN A 33 -22.91 7.88 -14.91
N SER A 34 -22.89 8.91 -14.06
CA SER A 34 -23.02 10.31 -14.49
C SER A 34 -21.92 10.73 -15.47
N ILE A 35 -20.67 10.31 -15.22
CA ILE A 35 -19.56 10.64 -16.11
C ILE A 35 -19.67 9.85 -17.42
N LYS A 36 -20.01 8.55 -17.38
CA LYS A 36 -20.24 7.73 -18.57
C LYS A 36 -21.34 8.31 -19.47
N ASN A 37 -22.44 8.76 -18.88
CA ASN A 37 -23.54 9.37 -19.63
C ASN A 37 -23.12 10.68 -20.32
N ARG A 38 -22.26 11.47 -19.66
CA ARG A 38 -21.74 12.73 -20.21
C ARG A 38 -20.68 12.52 -21.30
N PHE A 39 -19.89 11.45 -21.21
CA PHE A 39 -18.74 11.18 -22.08
C PHE A 39 -18.79 9.78 -22.69
N SER A 40 -19.93 9.41 -23.28
CA SER A 40 -20.23 8.03 -23.74
C SER A 40 -19.28 7.48 -24.80
N GLN A 41 -18.56 8.33 -25.52
CA GLN A 41 -17.62 7.96 -26.59
C GLN A 41 -16.14 8.01 -26.15
N VAL A 42 -15.87 8.33 -24.88
CA VAL A 42 -14.50 8.51 -24.37
C VAL A 42 -14.11 7.30 -23.52
N PRO A 43 -12.99 6.62 -23.82
CA PRO A 43 -12.48 5.53 -22.99
C PRO A 43 -12.28 5.93 -21.53
N PHE A 44 -12.61 5.02 -20.62
CA PHE A 44 -12.70 5.27 -19.19
C PHE A 44 -11.80 4.31 -18.41
N ILE A 45 -10.89 4.85 -17.60
CA ILE A 45 -9.99 4.08 -16.76
C ILE A 45 -10.22 4.49 -15.31
N ILE A 46 -10.45 3.51 -14.44
CA ILE A 46 -10.59 3.73 -13.00
C ILE A 46 -9.45 2.99 -12.31
N GLY A 47 -8.73 3.66 -11.44
CA GLY A 47 -7.63 3.09 -10.66
C GLY A 47 -7.52 3.72 -9.29
N GLY A 48 -6.72 3.10 -8.43
CA GLY A 48 -6.47 3.56 -7.07
C GLY A 48 -6.62 2.45 -6.03
N ASP A 49 -6.73 2.83 -4.76
CA ASP A 49 -6.83 1.89 -3.64
C ASP A 49 -8.27 1.83 -3.12
N PHE A 50 -8.96 0.76 -3.49
CA PHE A 50 -10.34 0.51 -3.12
C PHE A 50 -10.49 -0.16 -1.74
N ASN A 51 -9.38 -0.58 -1.11
CA ASN A 51 -9.38 -1.41 0.10
C ASN A 51 -10.37 -2.59 0.01
N SER A 52 -10.37 -3.23 -1.16
CA SER A 52 -11.28 -4.31 -1.56
C SER A 52 -10.46 -5.47 -2.11
N ARG A 53 -10.56 -6.65 -1.49
CA ARG A 53 -9.90 -7.88 -1.95
C ARG A 53 -10.93 -8.68 -2.74
N VAL A 54 -10.65 -8.95 -4.01
CA VAL A 54 -11.63 -9.44 -4.99
C VAL A 54 -11.43 -10.90 -5.39
N ALA A 55 -10.40 -11.58 -4.86
CA ALA A 55 -10.00 -12.91 -5.32
C ALA A 55 -10.00 -13.02 -6.86
N ASP A 56 -10.57 -14.11 -7.38
CA ASP A 56 -10.67 -14.42 -8.80
C ASP A 56 -12.00 -13.97 -9.43
N LEU A 57 -12.68 -12.97 -8.84
CA LEU A 57 -13.89 -12.40 -9.42
C LEU A 57 -13.60 -11.55 -10.68
N ASN A 58 -14.68 -11.18 -11.39
CA ASN A 58 -14.68 -10.44 -12.65
C ASN A 58 -13.98 -11.18 -13.79
N GLN A 59 -14.48 -12.37 -14.12
CA GLN A 59 -14.03 -13.16 -15.27
C GLN A 59 -14.62 -12.62 -16.57
N CYS A 60 -13.94 -12.82 -17.70
CA CYS A 60 -14.43 -12.35 -19.00
C CYS A 60 -14.26 -13.41 -20.08
N SER A 61 -15.04 -13.30 -21.14
CA SER A 61 -14.92 -14.20 -22.28
C SER A 61 -13.71 -13.84 -23.15
N PHE A 62 -13.25 -14.79 -23.96
CA PHE A 62 -12.11 -14.58 -24.87
C PHE A 62 -12.41 -13.54 -25.94
N GLU A 63 -13.66 -13.50 -26.42
CA GLU A 63 -14.13 -12.61 -27.48
C GLU A 63 -14.00 -11.14 -27.08
N LEU A 64 -14.18 -10.81 -25.79
CA LEU A 64 -14.09 -9.44 -25.29
C LEU A 64 -12.67 -8.86 -25.39
N VAL A 65 -11.67 -9.72 -25.28
CA VAL A 65 -10.25 -9.34 -25.24
C VAL A 65 -9.49 -9.79 -26.48
N GLN A 66 -10.20 -10.31 -27.47
CA GLN A 66 -9.62 -10.69 -28.75
C GLN A 66 -8.94 -9.47 -29.38
N ASP A 67 -7.75 -9.70 -29.94
CA ASP A 67 -6.90 -8.65 -30.55
C ASP A 67 -6.40 -7.56 -29.58
N THR A 68 -6.42 -7.84 -28.27
CA THR A 68 -5.82 -6.97 -27.25
C THR A 68 -4.58 -7.61 -26.61
N ASN A 69 -3.83 -6.83 -25.82
CA ASN A 69 -2.74 -7.34 -24.97
C ASN A 69 -3.22 -7.82 -23.58
N ILE A 70 -4.52 -8.05 -23.42
CA ILE A 70 -5.17 -8.42 -22.16
C ILE A 70 -5.57 -9.90 -22.22
N TYR A 71 -5.31 -10.64 -21.15
CA TYR A 71 -5.71 -12.04 -21.01
C TYR A 71 -7.16 -12.17 -20.55
N CYS A 72 -7.85 -13.22 -21.03
CA CYS A 72 -9.23 -13.54 -20.63
C CYS A 72 -9.32 -14.16 -19.22
N TYR A 73 -8.20 -14.62 -18.68
CA TYR A 73 -8.06 -15.06 -17.28
C TYR A 73 -7.27 -14.04 -16.46
N ARG A 74 -7.40 -14.12 -15.13
CA ARG A 74 -6.59 -13.34 -14.17
C ARG A 74 -5.55 -14.25 -13.52
N ASN A 75 -4.29 -13.82 -13.52
CA ASN A 75 -3.24 -14.36 -12.68
C ASN A 75 -3.20 -13.55 -11.39
N ASN A 76 -3.65 -14.13 -10.29
CA ASN A 76 -3.86 -13.43 -9.03
C ASN A 76 -3.29 -14.25 -7.87
N LEU A 77 -2.45 -13.62 -7.05
CA LEU A 77 -1.87 -14.23 -5.85
C LEU A 77 -2.79 -14.10 -4.62
N ASP A 78 -3.70 -13.12 -4.63
CA ASP A 78 -4.61 -12.86 -3.52
C ASP A 78 -5.89 -13.69 -3.68
N LEU A 79 -5.97 -14.85 -3.05
CA LEU A 79 -7.15 -15.73 -3.12
C LEU A 79 -8.31 -15.29 -2.22
N VAL A 80 -8.19 -14.20 -1.47
CA VAL A 80 -9.21 -13.77 -0.51
C VAL A 80 -10.20 -12.81 -1.17
N CYS A 81 -11.49 -13.10 -1.01
CA CYS A 81 -12.56 -12.16 -1.34
C CYS A 81 -13.23 -11.64 -0.07
N ASN A 82 -13.27 -10.32 0.13
CA ASN A 82 -14.01 -9.70 1.23
C ASN A 82 -15.37 -9.13 0.74
N LYS A 83 -16.28 -8.79 1.68
CA LYS A 83 -17.63 -8.24 1.36
C LYS A 83 -17.52 -7.06 0.39
N ARG A 84 -16.57 -6.15 0.66
CA ARG A 84 -16.28 -4.95 -0.14
C ARG A 84 -15.83 -5.29 -1.56
N GLY A 85 -15.00 -6.32 -1.71
CA GLY A 85 -14.53 -6.81 -3.01
C GLY A 85 -15.65 -7.38 -3.86
N LYS A 86 -16.56 -8.14 -3.25
CA LYS A 86 -17.75 -8.63 -3.94
C LYS A 86 -18.63 -7.47 -4.43
N SER A 87 -19.00 -6.55 -3.55
CA SER A 87 -19.81 -5.38 -3.91
C SER A 87 -19.15 -4.50 -4.97
N LEU A 88 -17.83 -4.32 -4.91
CA LEU A 88 -17.09 -3.60 -5.94
C LEU A 88 -17.22 -4.29 -7.29
N VAL A 89 -17.02 -5.61 -7.36
CA VAL A 89 -17.10 -6.35 -8.61
C VAL A 89 -18.51 -6.32 -9.18
N ASP A 90 -19.55 -6.50 -8.35
CA ASP A 90 -20.94 -6.44 -8.79
C ASP A 90 -21.24 -5.10 -9.48
N ILE A 91 -20.79 -3.98 -8.90
CA ILE A 91 -20.93 -2.63 -9.49
C ILE A 91 -20.13 -2.47 -10.77
N LEU A 92 -18.89 -2.97 -10.80
CA LEU A 92 -18.05 -2.89 -12.00
C LEU A 92 -18.68 -3.68 -13.15
N GLU A 93 -19.22 -4.86 -12.89
CA GLU A 93 -19.92 -5.68 -13.90
C GLU A 93 -21.20 -5.00 -14.39
N GLU A 94 -22.02 -4.45 -13.49
CA GLU A 94 -23.22 -3.68 -13.86
C GLU A 94 -22.87 -2.48 -14.75
N LEU A 95 -21.78 -1.79 -14.42
CA LEU A 95 -21.28 -0.65 -15.18
C LEU A 95 -20.48 -1.08 -16.43
N GLY A 96 -20.33 -2.37 -16.72
CA GLY A 96 -19.61 -2.88 -17.89
C GLY A 96 -18.09 -2.62 -17.87
N PHE A 97 -17.49 -2.55 -16.69
CA PHE A 97 -16.05 -2.45 -16.50
C PHE A 97 -15.40 -3.83 -16.41
N LEU A 98 -14.19 -3.91 -16.96
CA LEU A 98 -13.31 -5.07 -16.86
C LEU A 98 -12.15 -4.75 -15.91
N LEU A 99 -11.93 -5.62 -14.94
CA LEU A 99 -10.82 -5.55 -14.01
C LEU A 99 -9.53 -5.98 -14.70
N LEU A 100 -8.57 -5.05 -14.82
CA LEU A 100 -7.32 -5.27 -15.56
C LEU A 100 -6.21 -5.93 -14.72
N ASN A 101 -6.23 -5.78 -13.39
CA ASN A 101 -5.19 -6.34 -12.52
C ASN A 101 -5.13 -7.86 -12.65
N GLY A 102 -3.95 -8.39 -12.98
CA GLY A 102 -3.72 -9.80 -13.22
C GLY A 102 -3.97 -10.25 -14.66
N ARG A 103 -4.33 -9.35 -15.58
CA ARG A 103 -4.65 -9.68 -16.99
C ARG A 103 -3.60 -9.20 -17.99
N THR A 104 -2.52 -8.57 -17.55
CA THR A 104 -1.49 -8.05 -18.45
C THR A 104 -0.20 -8.87 -18.36
N LYS A 105 0.63 -8.80 -19.39
CA LYS A 105 1.97 -9.44 -19.37
C LYS A 105 2.83 -8.97 -18.20
N SER A 106 2.70 -7.70 -17.81
CA SER A 106 3.39 -7.12 -16.65
C SER A 106 2.95 -7.72 -15.32
N ASP A 107 1.78 -8.37 -15.24
CA ASP A 107 1.30 -9.00 -14.00
C ASP A 107 1.93 -10.39 -13.76
N VAL A 108 2.45 -11.04 -14.80
CA VAL A 108 3.02 -12.40 -14.72
C VAL A 108 4.48 -12.36 -14.22
N VAL A 109 5.20 -11.30 -14.56
CA VAL A 109 6.59 -11.08 -14.14
C VAL A 109 6.57 -10.00 -13.08
N GLY A 110 6.28 -10.46 -11.87
CA GLY A 110 5.92 -9.65 -10.71
C GLY A 110 6.86 -8.46 -10.52
N TRP A 111 6.27 -7.35 -10.06
CA TRP A 111 6.97 -6.15 -9.64
C TRP A 111 8.25 -6.45 -8.82
N GLU A 112 8.34 -7.57 -8.11
CA GLU A 112 9.56 -8.07 -7.48
C GLU A 112 10.76 -8.22 -8.42
N GLN A 113 10.60 -8.78 -9.63
CA GLN A 113 11.71 -8.87 -10.58
C GLN A 113 12.10 -7.50 -11.13
N PHE A 114 11.11 -6.64 -11.41
CA PHE A 114 11.36 -5.23 -11.74
C PHE A 114 12.08 -4.51 -10.60
N PHE A 115 11.65 -4.71 -9.37
CA PHE A 115 12.24 -4.11 -8.19
C PHE A 115 13.66 -4.62 -7.99
N ASN A 116 13.89 -5.93 -8.00
CA ASN A 116 15.22 -6.54 -7.85
C ASN A 116 16.19 -6.17 -8.98
N SER A 117 15.70 -5.97 -10.21
CA SER A 117 16.53 -5.49 -11.33
C SER A 117 16.90 -4.01 -11.22
N ASN A 118 16.03 -3.18 -10.64
CA ASN A 118 16.30 -1.74 -10.47
C ASN A 118 16.98 -1.42 -9.13
N PHE A 119 16.87 -2.31 -8.15
CA PHE A 119 17.43 -2.20 -6.81
C PHE A 119 18.24 -3.47 -6.50
N PRO A 120 19.52 -3.54 -6.94
CA PRO A 120 20.36 -4.70 -6.65
C PRO A 120 20.53 -4.88 -5.14
N GLU A 121 20.84 -6.12 -4.72
CA GLU A 121 21.14 -6.42 -3.32
C GLU A 121 22.17 -5.44 -2.75
N ARG A 122 21.98 -5.07 -1.47
CA ARG A 122 22.91 -4.17 -0.78
C ARG A 122 24.30 -4.78 -0.87
N VAL A 123 25.20 -4.08 -1.57
CA VAL A 123 26.63 -4.43 -1.57
C VAL A 123 27.09 -4.37 -0.12
N VAL A 124 27.51 -5.52 0.41
CA VAL A 124 28.11 -5.59 1.74
C VAL A 124 29.42 -4.81 1.67
N ASN A 125 29.38 -3.58 2.18
CA ASN A 125 30.53 -2.71 2.16
C ASN A 125 31.45 -3.08 3.33
N ASN A 126 32.53 -3.79 3.05
CA ASN A 126 33.58 -4.12 4.03
C ASN A 126 34.54 -2.95 4.30
N SER A 127 34.19 -1.72 3.89
CA SER A 127 34.97 -0.54 4.24
C SER A 127 34.98 -0.38 5.76
N MET A 128 36.17 -0.34 6.34
CA MET A 128 36.34 0.15 7.71
C MET A 128 36.06 1.66 7.70
N PHE A 129 34.86 2.03 8.16
CA PHE A 129 34.55 3.42 8.44
C PHE A 129 35.26 3.79 9.74
N PHE A 130 36.12 4.81 9.67
CA PHE A 130 36.61 5.46 10.89
C PHE A 130 35.42 6.18 11.51
N GLY A 131 35.05 5.78 12.73
CA GLY A 131 33.88 6.31 13.42
C GLY A 131 33.98 7.83 13.53
N VAL A 132 33.00 8.53 12.94
CA VAL A 132 32.82 9.96 13.17
C VAL A 132 32.09 10.08 14.51
N SER A 133 32.84 10.03 15.61
CA SER A 133 32.25 10.27 16.91
C SER A 133 31.86 11.74 17.04
N HIS A 134 30.61 11.98 17.42
CA HIS A 134 30.07 13.30 17.68
C HIS A 134 29.69 13.40 19.17
N PRO A 135 30.37 14.23 19.98
CA PRO A 135 30.22 14.26 21.44
C PRO A 135 28.80 14.41 21.97
N ILE A 136 27.91 15.02 21.18
CA ILE A 136 26.50 15.24 21.54
C ILE A 136 25.58 14.10 21.04
N LEU A 137 25.87 13.52 19.88
CA LEU A 137 24.98 12.53 19.26
C LEU A 137 25.27 11.12 19.76
N ASP A 138 26.48 10.88 20.25
CA ASP A 138 26.89 9.61 20.84
C ASP A 138 26.56 9.51 22.34
N GLN A 139 25.78 10.47 22.87
CA GLN A 139 25.31 10.40 24.26
C GLN A 139 24.13 9.42 24.37
N PRO A 140 23.96 8.77 25.55
CA PRO A 140 22.77 7.99 25.83
C PRO A 140 21.51 8.82 25.66
N PHE A 141 20.45 8.20 25.14
CA PHE A 141 19.13 8.79 25.03
C PHE A 141 18.60 9.19 26.41
N SER A 142 18.08 10.40 26.50
CA SER A 142 17.39 10.93 27.67
C SER A 142 15.90 10.58 27.69
N GLU A 143 15.28 10.65 28.87
CA GLU A 143 13.82 10.51 29.03
C GLU A 143 13.04 11.49 28.15
N VAL A 144 13.53 12.73 28.05
CA VAL A 144 12.89 13.79 27.27
C VAL A 144 12.93 13.47 25.77
N GLU A 145 14.04 12.93 25.26
CA GLU A 145 14.14 12.53 23.86
C GLU A 145 13.18 11.40 23.52
N VAL A 146 13.14 10.35 24.36
CA VAL A 146 12.21 9.22 24.15
C VAL A 146 10.76 9.68 24.26
N LEU A 147 10.43 10.52 25.25
CA LEU A 147 9.08 11.07 25.41
C LEU A 147 8.67 11.91 24.19
N ASN A 148 9.54 12.78 23.71
CA ASN A 148 9.30 13.59 22.53
C ASN A 148 9.13 12.73 21.27
N ALA A 149 9.93 11.67 21.13
CA ALA A 149 9.81 10.74 20.01
C ALA A 149 8.44 10.05 20.00
N ILE A 150 7.93 9.60 21.15
CA ILE A 150 6.61 9.00 21.30
C ILE A 150 5.50 10.02 20.95
N HIS A 151 5.60 11.25 21.46
CA HIS A 151 4.56 12.27 21.27
C HIS A 151 4.47 12.79 19.83
N ARG A 152 5.59 12.81 19.09
CA ARG A 152 5.64 13.23 17.68
C ARG A 152 4.92 12.25 16.74
N LYS A 153 4.67 11.00 17.14
CA LYS A 153 3.97 10.03 16.30
C LYS A 153 2.49 10.37 16.22
N SER A 154 1.92 10.36 15.03
CA SER A 154 0.48 10.61 14.82
C SER A 154 -0.36 9.44 15.35
N ASN A 155 -1.53 9.75 15.88
CA ASN A 155 -2.55 8.77 16.26
C ASN A 155 -3.13 8.05 15.02
N GLY A 156 -3.74 6.88 15.24
CA GLY A 156 -4.46 6.11 14.22
C GLY A 156 -3.55 5.42 13.19
N LYS A 157 -2.26 5.26 13.50
CA LYS A 157 -1.35 4.45 12.68
C LYS A 157 -1.52 2.98 13.04
N SER A 158 -1.37 2.11 12.03
CA SER A 158 -1.43 0.66 12.22
C SER A 158 -0.39 0.21 13.25
N PRO A 159 -0.77 -0.65 14.21
CA PRO A 159 0.17 -1.21 15.16
C PRO A 159 1.16 -2.15 14.47
N GLY A 160 2.25 -2.47 15.19
CA GLY A 160 3.15 -3.56 14.78
C GLY A 160 2.48 -4.92 14.89
N VAL A 161 3.26 -5.98 14.63
CA VAL A 161 2.81 -7.38 14.77
C VAL A 161 2.42 -7.75 16.21
N ASP A 162 2.85 -6.95 17.19
CA ASP A 162 2.51 -7.04 18.60
C ASP A 162 1.14 -6.43 18.96
N GLY A 163 0.50 -5.73 18.03
CA GLY A 163 -0.78 -5.05 18.25
C GLY A 163 -0.70 -3.77 19.09
N LEU A 164 0.51 -3.29 19.45
CA LEU A 164 0.68 -2.09 20.26
C LEU A 164 0.60 -0.83 19.39
N THR A 165 -0.32 0.07 19.74
CA THR A 165 -0.53 1.34 19.04
C THR A 165 0.29 2.48 19.65
N TYR A 166 0.53 3.57 18.91
CA TYR A 166 1.23 4.74 19.46
C TYR A 166 0.48 5.38 20.64
N GLU A 167 -0.85 5.28 20.64
CA GLU A 167 -1.70 5.72 21.76
C GLU A 167 -1.40 4.94 23.03
N CYS A 168 -1.10 3.65 22.93
CA CYS A 168 -0.67 2.85 24.08
C CYS A 168 0.60 3.47 24.69
N PHE A 169 1.62 3.72 23.87
CA PHE A 169 2.89 4.30 24.32
C PHE A 169 2.73 5.72 24.88
N LYS A 170 1.86 6.54 24.30
CA LYS A 170 1.58 7.90 24.80
C LYS A 170 0.89 7.93 26.16
N ASN A 171 0.17 6.88 26.51
CA ASN A 171 -0.55 6.75 27.78
C ASN A 171 0.18 5.86 28.79
N LEU A 172 1.45 5.49 28.54
CA LEU A 172 2.22 4.69 29.47
C LEU A 172 2.51 5.46 30.77
N PRO A 173 2.42 4.79 31.93
CA PRO A 173 2.91 5.35 33.19
C PRO A 173 4.41 5.70 33.13
N VAL A 174 4.84 6.69 33.92
CA VAL A 174 6.23 7.21 33.90
C VAL A 174 7.29 6.12 34.13
N ASN A 175 7.01 5.11 34.97
CA ASN A 175 7.95 4.01 35.21
C ASN A 175 8.21 3.16 33.95
N TRP A 176 7.26 3.10 33.01
CA TRP A 176 7.46 2.44 31.72
C TRP A 176 8.33 3.27 30.77
N LEU A 177 8.28 4.60 30.86
CA LEU A 177 9.21 5.46 30.11
C LEU A 177 10.66 5.16 30.51
N LEU A 178 10.93 5.00 31.80
CA LEU A 178 12.26 4.62 32.30
C LEU A 178 12.72 3.27 31.73
N TYR A 179 11.80 2.31 31.61
CA TYR A 179 12.10 1.01 31.03
C TYR A 179 12.46 1.13 29.55
N LEU A 180 11.72 1.94 28.78
CA LEU A 180 12.02 2.20 27.36
C LEU A 180 13.37 2.89 27.18
N VAL A 181 13.68 3.90 27.99
CA VAL A 181 14.98 4.59 27.95
C VAL A 181 16.12 3.61 28.22
N THR A 182 15.97 2.78 29.26
CA THR A 182 16.96 1.75 29.60
C THR A 182 17.13 0.74 28.47
N LEU A 183 16.03 0.30 27.85
CA LEU A 183 16.07 -0.62 26.73
C LEU A 183 16.79 -0.01 25.52
N TYR A 184 16.45 1.21 25.13
CA TYR A 184 17.06 1.87 23.97
C TYR A 184 18.55 2.14 24.18
N ASN A 185 18.96 2.58 25.37
CA ASN A 185 20.37 2.78 25.68
C ASN A 185 21.13 1.45 25.71
N LYS A 186 20.52 0.37 26.21
CA LYS A 186 21.14 -0.96 26.13
C LYS A 186 21.33 -1.43 24.68
N VAL A 187 20.34 -1.18 23.81
CA VAL A 187 20.44 -1.48 22.37
C VAL A 187 21.53 -0.64 21.72
N PHE A 188 21.63 0.64 22.09
CA PHE A 188 22.64 1.57 21.59
C PHE A 188 24.06 1.13 21.99
N ASP A 189 24.27 0.85 23.28
CA ASP A 189 25.59 0.47 23.81
C ASP A 189 26.06 -0.91 23.32
N CYS A 190 25.13 -1.85 23.18
CA CYS A 190 25.45 -3.23 22.77
C CYS A 190 25.40 -3.43 21.25
N GLU A 191 24.98 -2.41 20.50
CA GLU A 191 24.74 -2.46 19.04
C GLU A 191 23.90 -3.68 18.61
N SER A 192 22.99 -4.10 19.48
CA SER A 192 22.26 -5.37 19.35
C SER A 192 20.79 -5.18 19.69
N VAL A 193 19.93 -5.66 18.78
CA VAL A 193 18.47 -5.60 18.90
C VAL A 193 17.91 -6.99 19.22
N PRO A 194 16.71 -7.08 19.81
CA PRO A 194 16.01 -8.35 19.94
C PRO A 194 15.86 -9.02 18.56
N GLY A 195 16.17 -10.32 18.47
CA GLY A 195 16.16 -11.04 17.18
C GLY A 195 14.78 -11.11 16.51
N ASP A 196 13.70 -10.89 17.26
CA ASP A 196 12.36 -10.81 16.68
C ASP A 196 12.12 -9.49 15.91
N TRP A 197 12.91 -8.44 16.17
CA TRP A 197 12.77 -7.14 15.47
C TRP A 197 13.29 -7.18 14.04
N SER A 198 14.09 -8.19 13.68
CA SER A 198 14.63 -8.37 12.33
C SER A 198 13.84 -9.40 11.49
N LYS A 199 12.79 -10.00 12.05
CA LYS A 199 11.92 -10.93 11.32
C LYS A 199 10.88 -10.13 10.54
N VAL A 200 10.85 -10.31 9.23
CA VAL A 200 9.87 -9.73 8.29
C VAL A 200 8.82 -10.76 7.95
#